data_AF-A0A2U1T409-F1
#
_entry.id   AF-A0A2U1T409-F1
#
_cell.length_a   1.000
_cell.length_b   1.000
_cell.length_c   1.000
_cell.angle_alpha   90.00
_cell.angle_beta   90.00
_cell.angle_gamma   90.00
#
_symmetry.space_group_name_H-M   'P 1'
#
loop_
_entity.id
_entity.type
_entity.pdbx_description
1 polymer ?
#
loop_
_entity_poly.entity_id
_entity_poly.type
_entity_poly.pdbx_seq_one_letter_code
_entity_poly.pdbx_strand_id
1 'polypeptide(L)'
;MFFRRWKSFIGFSLVGLLGGLLDLALPVVMGRFIDSLWGPTSSGESVTYLAFLAVLMVVSAILMTVGDYSLGLIAEETVFGLRTRLVQRAFRQPIGWYQKVSPGDLSSRLTNDTEKLRAAINNGPIEIFLNAALLLGTVSVMIWLSPLLVLVVIVIAVIGLAESVR
;
A
#
# COMPACT_ATOMS: atom_id res chain seq x y z
N MET A 1 -13.76 6.22 22.61
CA MET A 1 -13.56 4.88 21.99
C MET A 1 -12.73 4.95 20.70
N PHE A 2 -13.02 5.89 19.80
CA PHE A 2 -12.32 6.13 18.52
C PHE A 2 -10.77 6.09 18.59
N PHE A 3 -10.16 6.86 19.51
CA PHE A 3 -8.71 6.94 19.64
C PHE A 3 -8.00 5.66 20.12
N ARG A 4 -8.70 4.75 20.82
CA ARG A 4 -8.07 3.50 21.31
C ARG A 4 -8.00 2.44 20.21
N ARG A 5 -8.99 2.40 19.32
CA ARG A 5 -9.00 1.50 18.14
C ARG A 5 -8.01 1.98 17.07
N TRP A 6 -7.87 3.29 16.90
CA TRP A 6 -6.88 3.89 15.99
C TRP A 6 -5.45 3.39 16.22
N LYS A 7 -5.00 3.31 17.49
CA LYS A 7 -3.65 2.83 17.80
C LYS A 7 -3.45 1.35 17.43
N SER A 8 -4.47 0.50 17.62
CA SER A 8 -4.40 -0.90 17.24
C SER A 8 -4.38 -1.08 15.71
N PHE A 9 -5.21 -0.34 14.98
CA PHE A 9 -5.22 -0.41 13.52
C PHE A 9 -3.94 0.13 12.89
N ILE A 10 -3.37 1.22 13.41
CA ILE A 10 -2.04 1.69 12.99
C ILE A 10 -0.98 0.61 13.22
N GLY A 11 -1.04 -0.10 14.35
CA GLY A 11 -0.16 -1.24 14.62
C GLY A 11 -0.28 -2.33 13.55
N PHE A 12 -1.50 -2.71 13.17
CA PHE A 12 -1.72 -3.69 12.10
C PHE A 12 -1.27 -3.18 10.71
N SER A 13 -1.42 -1.89 10.42
CA SER A 13 -0.89 -1.28 9.19
C SER A 13 0.63 -1.32 9.12
N LEU A 14 1.32 -1.16 10.25
CA LEU A 14 2.78 -1.34 10.32
C LEU A 14 3.21 -2.79 10.09
N VAL A 15 2.36 -3.77 10.46
CA VAL A 15 2.60 -5.18 10.13
C VAL A 15 2.52 -5.41 8.62
N GLY A 16 1.63 -4.70 7.92
CA GLY A 16 1.60 -4.70 6.44
C GLY A 16 2.90 -4.21 5.80
N LEU A 17 3.55 -3.18 6.38
CA LEU A 17 4.86 -2.73 5.92
C LEU A 17 5.92 -3.84 6.00
N LEU A 18 5.92 -4.61 7.10
CA LEU A 18 6.82 -5.75 7.24
C LEU A 18 6.53 -6.83 6.18
N GLY A 19 5.26 -7.06 5.87
CA GLY A 19 4.84 -7.94 4.77
C GLY A 19 5.44 -7.52 3.43
N GLY A 20 5.31 -6.23 3.07
CA GLY A 20 5.90 -5.69 1.84
C GLY A 20 7.44 -5.76 1.82
N LEU A 21 8.10 -5.52 2.94
CA LEU A 21 9.55 -5.67 3.03
C LEU A 21 10.01 -7.13 2.88
N LEU A 22 9.22 -8.09 3.36
CA LEU A 22 9.49 -9.52 3.15
C LEU A 22 9.37 -9.93 1.68
N ASP A 23 8.50 -9.28 0.90
CA ASP A 23 8.37 -9.52 -0.54
C ASP A 23 9.66 -9.19 -1.31
N LEU A 24 10.51 -8.29 -0.79
CA LEU A 24 11.84 -8.01 -1.35
C LEU A 24 12.79 -9.20 -1.29
N ALA A 25 12.52 -10.19 -0.42
CA ALA A 25 13.30 -11.42 -0.37
C ALA A 25 12.89 -12.41 -1.47
N LEU A 26 11.70 -12.29 -2.08
CA LEU A 26 11.23 -13.22 -3.12
C LEU A 26 12.19 -13.28 -4.33
N PRO A 27 12.65 -12.16 -4.93
CA PRO A 27 13.59 -12.22 -6.06
C PRO A 27 14.92 -12.87 -5.69
N VAL A 28 15.41 -12.65 -4.47
CA VAL A 28 16.67 -13.22 -3.98
C VAL A 28 16.56 -14.73 -3.82
N VAL A 29 15.49 -15.20 -3.19
CA VAL A 29 15.24 -16.64 -3.00
C VAL A 29 14.97 -17.30 -4.35
N MET A 30 14.22 -16.65 -5.24
CA MET A 30 13.98 -17.14 -6.60
C MET A 30 15.29 -17.28 -7.39
N GLY A 31 16.20 -16.32 -7.27
CA GLY A 31 17.54 -16.43 -7.86
C GLY A 31 18.28 -17.68 -7.37
N ARG A 32 18.29 -17.94 -6.06
CA ARG A 32 18.90 -19.15 -5.48
C ARG A 32 18.22 -20.44 -5.90
N PHE A 33 16.90 -20.42 -6.06
CA PHE A 33 16.15 -21.56 -6.59
C PHE A 33 16.54 -21.87 -8.04
N ILE A 34 16.72 -20.85 -8.87
CA ILE A 34 17.21 -21.02 -10.25
C ILE A 34 18.64 -21.58 -10.21
N ASP A 35 19.52 -21.02 -9.39
CA ASP A 35 20.90 -21.50 -9.27
C ASP A 35 20.98 -22.95 -8.75
N SER A 36 20.05 -23.40 -7.90
CA SER A 36 20.01 -24.79 -7.43
C SER A 36 19.52 -25.79 -8.49
N LEU A 37 18.79 -25.32 -9.51
CA LEU A 37 18.33 -26.15 -10.63
C LEU A 37 19.34 -26.22 -11.78
N TRP A 38 19.99 -25.10 -12.10
CA TRP A 38 20.83 -24.97 -13.31
C TRP A 38 22.31 -24.66 -13.02
N GLY A 39 22.69 -24.42 -11.77
CA GLY A 39 24.05 -24.04 -11.38
C GLY A 39 25.01 -25.21 -11.13
N PRO A 40 26.31 -24.92 -10.91
CA PRO A 40 27.36 -25.93 -10.71
C PRO A 40 27.21 -26.74 -9.40
N THR A 41 26.42 -26.23 -8.45
CA THR A 41 26.10 -26.85 -7.16
C THR A 41 24.66 -27.34 -7.17
N SER A 42 24.34 -28.28 -8.05
CA SER A 42 23.05 -28.97 -8.07
C SER A 42 22.95 -29.90 -6.85
N SER A 43 22.81 -29.31 -5.66
CA SER A 43 22.38 -30.02 -4.45
C SER A 43 20.88 -30.24 -4.55
N GLY A 44 20.36 -31.35 -4.01
CA GLY A 44 18.91 -31.65 -3.98
C GLY A 44 18.07 -30.67 -3.13
N GLU A 45 18.54 -29.44 -2.91
CA GLU A 45 17.94 -28.41 -2.06
C GLU A 45 16.86 -27.59 -2.78
N SER A 46 16.63 -27.80 -4.08
CA SER A 46 15.61 -27.09 -4.86
C SER A 46 14.20 -27.19 -4.24
N VAL A 47 13.86 -28.33 -3.63
CA VAL A 47 12.58 -28.52 -2.91
C VAL A 47 12.52 -27.62 -1.67
N THR A 48 13.63 -27.42 -0.96
CA THR A 48 13.70 -26.54 0.21
C THR A 48 13.51 -25.08 -0.18
N TYR A 49 14.15 -24.63 -1.27
CA TYR A 49 13.96 -23.26 -1.77
C TYR A 49 12.52 -23.02 -2.27
N LEU A 50 11.91 -24.00 -2.93
CA LEU A 50 10.48 -23.93 -3.31
C LEU A 50 9.55 -23.84 -2.11
N ALA A 51 9.78 -24.69 -1.09
CA ALA A 51 8.98 -24.65 0.12
C ALA A 51 9.14 -23.31 0.85
N PHE A 52 10.36 -22.78 0.90
CA PHE A 52 10.64 -21.48 1.49
C PHE A 52 9.96 -20.34 0.71
N LEU A 53 9.99 -20.35 -0.63
CA LEU A 53 9.26 -19.40 -1.46
C LEU A 53 7.76 -19.44 -1.17
N ALA A 54 7.16 -20.64 -1.15
CA ALA A 54 5.73 -20.79 -0.89
C ALA A 54 5.34 -20.24 0.48
N VAL A 55 6.11 -20.54 1.52
CA VAL A 55 5.88 -20.01 2.88
C VAL A 55 6.04 -18.49 2.89
N LEU A 56 7.10 -17.97 2.28
CA LEU A 56 7.38 -16.55 2.23
C LEU A 56 6.24 -15.77 1.55
N MET A 57 5.75 -16.26 0.39
CA MET A 57 4.63 -15.66 -0.33
C MET A 57 3.33 -15.68 0.49
N VAL A 58 3.03 -16.79 1.18
CA VAL A 58 1.81 -16.88 2.00
C VAL A 58 1.90 -15.94 3.19
N VAL A 59 3.06 -15.89 3.86
CA VAL A 59 3.28 -15.01 5.00
C VAL A 59 3.21 -13.55 4.59
N SER A 60 3.92 -13.14 3.53
CA SER A 60 3.89 -11.75 3.05
C SER A 60 2.48 -11.33 2.65
N ALA A 61 1.77 -12.16 1.89
CA ALA A 61 0.39 -11.89 1.47
C ALA A 61 -0.55 -11.70 2.65
N ILE A 62 -0.45 -12.55 3.69
CA ILE A 62 -1.26 -12.40 4.91
C ILE A 62 -0.95 -11.08 5.62
N LEU A 63 0.34 -10.77 5.82
CA LEU A 63 0.76 -9.56 6.53
C LEU A 63 0.31 -8.29 5.79
N MET A 64 0.50 -8.24 4.48
CA MET A 64 0.06 -7.13 3.64
C MET A 64 -1.47 -6.97 3.67
N THR A 65 -2.21 -8.07 3.49
CA THR A 65 -3.68 -8.05 3.52
C THR A 65 -4.20 -7.54 4.86
N VAL A 66 -3.60 -7.97 5.98
CA VAL A 66 -3.97 -7.50 7.32
C VAL A 66 -3.70 -6.00 7.47
N GLY A 67 -2.58 -5.51 6.95
CA GLY A 67 -2.23 -4.09 6.97
C GLY A 67 -3.19 -3.23 6.15
N ASP A 68 -3.45 -3.63 4.91
CA ASP A 68 -4.33 -2.92 3.97
C ASP A 68 -5.78 -2.91 4.46
N TYR A 69 -6.26 -4.05 4.95
CA TYR A 69 -7.59 -4.16 5.53
C TYR A 69 -7.77 -3.24 6.75
N SER A 70 -6.72 -3.14 7.58
CA SER A 70 -6.74 -2.26 8.76
C SER A 70 -6.79 -0.78 8.37
N LEU A 71 -6.05 -0.36 7.34
CA LEU A 71 -6.13 1.00 6.79
C LEU A 71 -7.53 1.29 6.23
N GLY A 72 -8.08 0.36 5.45
CA GLY A 72 -9.43 0.47 4.89
C GLY A 72 -10.50 0.64 5.96
N LEU A 73 -10.41 -0.12 7.05
CA LEU A 73 -11.32 0.03 8.19
C LEU A 73 -11.19 1.40 8.87
N ILE A 74 -9.96 1.91 9.05
CA ILE A 74 -9.75 3.26 9.61
C ILE A 74 -10.39 4.32 8.73
N ALA A 75 -10.16 4.25 7.42
CA ALA A 75 -10.71 5.20 6.47
C ALA A 75 -12.25 5.21 6.53
N GLU A 76 -12.87 4.02 6.51
CA GLU A 76 -14.31 3.87 6.53
C GLU A 76 -14.93 4.36 7.85
N GLU A 77 -14.37 3.99 9.01
CA GLU A 77 -14.87 4.43 10.33
C GLU A 77 -14.77 5.97 10.47
N THR A 78 -13.71 6.56 9.92
CA THR A 78 -13.50 8.02 9.92
C THR A 78 -14.49 8.75 9.02
N VAL A 79 -14.70 8.25 7.81
CA VAL A 79 -15.65 8.81 6.85
C VAL A 79 -17.08 8.68 7.34
N PHE A 80 -17.44 7.53 7.91
CA PHE A 80 -18.75 7.30 8.51
C PHE A 80 -19.02 8.27 9.66
N GLY A 81 -18.04 8.44 10.56
CA GLY A 81 -18.12 9.41 11.65
C GLY A 81 -18.26 10.86 11.16
N LEU A 82 -17.53 11.22 10.11
CA LEU A 82 -17.59 12.55 9.51
C LEU A 82 -18.94 12.81 8.83
N ARG A 83 -19.42 11.89 7.97
CA ARG A 83 -20.73 11.98 7.31
C ARG A 83 -21.85 12.13 8.32
N THR A 84 -21.83 11.33 9.38
CA THR A 84 -22.82 11.41 10.47
C THR A 84 -22.83 12.79 11.14
N ARG A 85 -21.66 13.35 11.47
CA ARG A 85 -21.55 14.68 12.10
C ARG A 85 -21.97 15.79 11.15
N LEU A 86 -21.61 15.72 9.88
CA LEU A 86 -21.98 16.71 8.87
C LEU A 86 -23.49 16.72 8.65
N VAL A 87 -24.12 15.55 8.53
CA VAL A 87 -25.59 15.43 8.42
C VAL A 87 -26.28 15.96 9.67
N GLN A 88 -25.84 15.58 10.87
CA GLN A 88 -26.40 16.11 12.12
C GLN A 88 -26.26 17.63 12.22
N ARG A 89 -25.14 18.18 11.77
CA ARG A 89 -24.89 19.62 11.80
C ARG A 89 -25.70 20.37 10.75
N ALA A 90 -25.95 19.77 9.59
CA ALA A 90 -26.84 20.31 8.57
C ALA A 90 -28.26 20.48 9.18
N PHE A 91 -28.84 19.41 9.75
CA PHE A 91 -30.18 19.47 10.35
C PHE A 91 -30.34 20.49 11.50
N ARG A 92 -29.26 20.96 12.12
CA ARG A 92 -29.28 21.98 13.17
C ARG A 92 -29.09 23.42 12.67
N GLN A 93 -28.93 23.64 11.35
CA GLN A 93 -28.75 24.99 10.80
C GLN A 93 -30.08 25.77 10.68
N PRO A 94 -30.05 27.10 10.83
CA PRO A 94 -31.23 27.95 10.65
C PRO A 94 -31.67 28.02 9.17
N ILE A 95 -32.95 28.29 8.93
CA ILE A 95 -33.56 28.31 7.59
C ILE A 95 -32.83 29.26 6.61
N GLY A 96 -32.33 30.40 7.11
CA GLY A 96 -31.60 31.38 6.30
C GLY A 96 -30.25 30.90 5.76
N TRP A 97 -29.68 29.82 6.32
CA TRP A 97 -28.50 29.17 5.76
C TRP A 97 -28.84 28.34 4.52
N TYR A 98 -29.98 27.63 4.55
CA TYR A 98 -30.44 26.81 3.43
C TYR A 98 -30.81 27.64 2.19
N GLN A 99 -31.22 28.89 2.36
CA GLN A 99 -31.48 29.80 1.25
C GLN A 99 -30.21 30.21 0.48
N LYS A 100 -29.03 30.02 1.07
CA LYS A 100 -27.73 30.39 0.48
C LYS A 100 -26.96 29.21 -0.11
N VAL A 101 -27.44 27.98 0.08
CA VAL A 101 -26.72 26.75 -0.29
C VAL A 101 -27.63 25.88 -1.15
N SER A 102 -27.16 25.50 -2.34
CA SER A 102 -27.88 24.56 -3.19
C SER A 102 -27.90 23.17 -2.56
N PRO A 103 -29.06 22.48 -2.48
CA PRO A 103 -29.13 21.09 -2.00
C PRO A 103 -28.18 20.13 -2.75
N GLY A 104 -27.98 20.38 -4.06
CA GLY A 104 -27.06 19.60 -4.89
C GLY A 104 -25.59 19.79 -4.49
N ASP A 105 -25.19 21.03 -4.20
CA ASP A 105 -23.84 21.33 -3.72
C ASP A 105 -23.57 20.71 -2.34
N LEU A 106 -24.57 20.73 -1.45
CA LEU A 106 -24.44 20.12 -0.13
C LEU A 106 -24.27 18.60 -0.22
N SER A 107 -25.12 17.93 -1.00
CA SER A 107 -25.03 16.49 -1.24
C SER A 107 -23.70 16.12 -1.89
N SER A 108 -23.29 16.87 -2.92
CA SER A 108 -22.02 16.69 -3.63
C SER A 108 -20.82 16.84 -2.69
N ARG A 109 -20.77 17.86 -1.83
CA ARG A 109 -19.68 18.03 -0.84
C ARG A 109 -19.69 16.90 0.19
N LEU A 110 -20.87 16.53 0.69
CA LEU A 110 -21.03 15.43 1.65
C LEU A 110 -20.49 14.10 1.12
N THR A 111 -20.67 13.80 -0.16
CA THR A 111 -20.13 12.56 -0.76
C THR A 111 -18.71 12.74 -1.28
N ASN A 112 -18.45 13.71 -2.15
CA ASN A 112 -17.17 13.87 -2.84
C ASN A 112 -16.03 14.26 -1.90
N ASP A 113 -16.24 15.20 -0.97
CA ASP A 113 -15.16 15.62 -0.07
C ASP A 113 -14.84 14.53 0.95
N THR A 114 -15.85 13.78 1.38
CA THR A 114 -15.64 12.65 2.29
C THR A 114 -15.02 11.45 1.59
N GLU A 115 -15.30 11.23 0.30
CA GLU A 115 -14.62 10.21 -0.49
C GLU A 115 -13.15 10.58 -0.76
N LYS A 116 -12.87 11.85 -1.05
CA LYS A 116 -11.48 12.34 -1.13
C LYS A 116 -10.74 12.16 0.19
N LEU A 117 -11.41 12.40 1.32
CA LEU A 117 -10.82 12.15 2.63
C LEU A 117 -10.58 10.65 2.88
N ARG A 118 -11.52 9.79 2.46
CA ARG A 118 -11.36 8.32 2.50
C ARG A 118 -10.11 7.89 1.75
N ALA A 119 -9.98 8.37 0.51
CA ALA A 119 -8.83 8.10 -0.35
C ALA A 119 -7.54 8.67 0.24
N ALA A 120 -7.57 9.85 0.88
CA ALA A 120 -6.40 10.44 1.53
C ALA A 120 -5.94 9.67 2.79
N ILE A 121 -6.82 8.89 3.42
CA ILE A 121 -6.45 8.01 4.54
C ILE A 121 -5.86 6.70 4.02
N ASN A 122 -6.49 6.09 3.01
CA ASN A 122 -6.01 4.85 2.39
C ASN A 122 -4.68 5.07 1.64
N ASN A 123 -4.68 6.00 0.69
CA ASN A 123 -3.54 6.30 -0.18
C ASN A 123 -2.68 7.44 0.36
N GLY A 124 -2.72 7.59 1.68
CA GLY A 124 -2.15 8.70 2.39
C GLY A 124 -0.65 8.58 2.63
N PRO A 125 -0.16 9.20 3.71
CA PRO A 125 1.25 9.19 4.06
C PRO A 125 1.83 7.79 4.26
N ILE A 126 1.00 6.84 4.71
CA ILE A 126 1.44 5.47 5.02
C ILE A 126 1.79 4.73 3.73
N GLU A 127 0.95 4.81 2.70
CA GLU A 127 1.22 4.16 1.41
C GLU A 127 2.41 4.81 0.70
N ILE A 128 2.54 6.15 0.77
CA ILE A 128 3.71 6.86 0.24
C ILE A 128 5.00 6.37 0.91
N PHE A 129 4.99 6.22 2.24
CA PHE A 129 6.14 5.71 2.98
C PHE A 129 6.45 4.25 2.63
N LEU A 130 5.42 3.41 2.50
CA LEU A 130 5.53 2.02 2.06
C LEU A 130 6.20 1.94 0.68
N ASN A 131 5.66 2.68 -0.30
CA ASN A 131 6.17 2.69 -1.67
C ASN A 131 7.60 3.23 -1.75
N ALA A 132 7.93 4.26 -0.97
CA ALA A 132 9.30 4.75 -0.86
C ALA A 132 10.25 3.70 -0.27
N ALA A 133 9.84 3.01 0.79
CA ALA A 133 10.63 1.94 1.41
C ALA A 133 10.83 0.75 0.46
N LEU A 134 9.77 0.33 -0.25
CA LEU A 134 9.85 -0.73 -1.26
C LEU A 134 10.76 -0.34 -2.43
N LEU A 135 10.66 0.90 -2.92
CA LEU A 135 11.51 1.40 -3.99
C LEU A 135 12.99 1.40 -3.56
N LEU A 136 13.30 1.96 -2.39
CA LEU A 136 14.65 1.96 -1.85
C LEU A 136 15.17 0.53 -1.61
N GLY A 137 14.34 -0.33 -1.04
CA GLY A 137 14.68 -1.73 -0.78
C GLY A 137 14.95 -2.51 -2.05
N THR A 138 14.10 -2.35 -3.07
CA THR A 138 14.25 -2.99 -4.39
C THR A 138 15.55 -2.55 -5.05
N VAL A 139 15.80 -1.24 -5.12
CA VAL A 139 17.03 -0.68 -5.70
C VAL A 139 18.27 -1.18 -4.95
N SER A 140 18.21 -1.24 -3.62
CA SER A 140 19.31 -1.76 -2.79
C SER A 140 19.60 -3.23 -3.08
N VAL A 141 18.57 -4.06 -3.16
CA VAL A 141 18.68 -5.50 -3.50
C VAL A 141 19.24 -5.68 -4.91
N MET A 142 18.79 -4.88 -5.88
CA MET A 142 19.29 -4.94 -7.24
C MET A 142 20.78 -4.54 -7.34
N ILE A 143 21.21 -3.48 -6.66
CA ILE A 143 22.63 -3.09 -6.61
C ILE A 143 23.48 -4.22 -6.01
N TRP A 144 22.97 -4.86 -4.95
CA TRP A 144 23.67 -5.97 -4.30
C TRP A 144 23.80 -7.21 -5.20
N LEU A 145 22.76 -7.54 -5.97
CA LEU A 145 22.78 -8.65 -6.93
C LEU A 145 23.65 -8.35 -8.16
N SER A 146 23.42 -7.21 -8.83
CA SER A 146 24.19 -6.79 -10.00
C SER A 146 23.99 -5.29 -10.29
N PRO A 147 25.03 -4.46 -10.12
CA PRO A 147 24.98 -3.04 -10.47
C PRO A 147 24.67 -2.79 -11.95
N LEU A 148 25.01 -3.73 -12.84
CA LEU A 148 24.77 -3.61 -14.27
C LEU A 148 23.28 -3.75 -14.61
N LEU A 149 22.54 -4.62 -13.91
CA LEU A 149 21.08 -4.75 -14.08
C LEU A 149 20.36 -3.45 -13.73
N VAL A 150 20.83 -2.73 -12.70
CA VAL A 150 20.25 -1.44 -12.30
C VAL A 150 20.38 -0.41 -13.43
N LEU A 151 21.54 -0.33 -14.07
CA LEU A 151 21.76 0.58 -15.20
C LEU A 151 20.77 0.29 -16.33
N VAL A 152 20.63 -0.99 -16.70
CA VAL A 152 19.71 -1.40 -17.77
C VAL A 152 18.26 -1.02 -17.44
N VAL A 153 17.81 -1.29 -16.22
CA VAL A 153 16.44 -0.93 -15.79
C VAL A 153 16.21 0.58 -15.81
N ILE A 154 17.19 1.39 -15.37
CA ILE A 154 17.11 2.85 -15.44
C ILE A 154 16.99 3.32 -16.90
N VAL A 155 17.78 2.78 -17.83
CA VAL A 155 17.70 3.15 -19.25
C VAL A 155 16.31 2.82 -19.81
N ILE A 156 15.78 1.63 -19.53
CA ILE A 156 14.44 1.22 -19.98
C ILE A 156 13.36 2.15 -19.40
N ALA A 157 13.44 2.48 -18.11
CA ALA A 157 12.49 3.37 -17.45
C ALA A 157 12.50 4.78 -18.07
N VAL A 158 13.68 5.33 -18.36
CA VAL A 158 13.81 6.65 -19.00
C VAL A 158 13.22 6.65 -20.41
N ILE A 159 13.47 5.61 -21.20
CA ILE A 159 12.91 5.48 -22.56
C ILE A 159 11.38 5.41 -22.49
N GLY A 160 10.83 4.57 -21.62
CA GLY A 160 9.37 4.44 -21.46
C GLY A 160 8.70 5.74 -21.02
N LEU A 161 9.34 6.49 -20.11
CA LEU A 161 8.85 7.81 -19.71
C LEU A 161 8.88 8.80 -20.87
N ALA A 162 9.94 8.80 -21.68
CA ALA A 162 10.05 9.68 -22.85
C ALA A 162 8.96 9.39 -23.89
N GLU A 163 8.55 8.12 -24.05
CA GLU A 163 7.43 7.76 -24.92
C GLU A 163 6.07 8.19 -24.36
N SER A 164 5.85 8.05 -23.05
CA SER A 164 4.57 8.44 -22.41
C SER A 164 4.22 9.93 -22.50
N VAL A 165 5.24 10.77 -22.76
CA VAL A 165 5.11 12.23 -22.84
C VAL A 165 4.86 12.71 -24.29
N ARG A 166 4.95 11.81 -25.28
CA ARG A 166 4.61 12.08 -26.69
C ARG A 166 3.15 11.74 -26.98
#